data_AF-A0A9Q3C0F6-F1
#
_entry.id   AF-A0A9Q3C0F6-F1
#
_cell.length_a   1.000
_cell.length_b   1.000
_cell.length_c   1.000
_cell.angle_alpha   90.00
_cell.angle_beta   90.00
_cell.angle_gamma   90.00
#
_symmetry.space_group_name_H-M   'P 1'
#
loop_
_entity.id
_entity.type
_entity.pdbx_description
1 polymer ?
#
loop_
_entity_poly.entity_id
_entity_poly.type
_entity_poly.pdbx_seq_one_letter_code
_entity_poly.pdbx_strand_id
1 'polypeptide(L)'
;METKLPPLQEESVSLNLDINFPASLAFLRNPSKFFSNVPNLKPNGCTFSYWSKGLDNLFIYIFNKIPFTDNPNNFESVPLAKGALCFFIQQTISSDLSKMIQNEASPKQDFIEIKKNFKKSTRLMQLDIVIELFDIYNSVRSSHPNNILSQLFTLFDEFKCVGIPLSTKWRSLLVQIFAPTPT
;
A
#
# COMPACT_ATOMS: atom_id res chain seq x y z
N MET A 1 -6.43 -21.16 59.39
CA MET A 1 -5.70 -21.72 58.22
C MET A 1 -5.84 -20.70 57.10
N GLU A 2 -4.87 -19.79 56.99
CA GLU A 2 -4.83 -18.80 55.92
C GLU A 2 -4.09 -19.39 54.72
N THR A 3 -4.81 -19.69 53.66
CA THR A 3 -4.26 -20.12 52.38
C THR A 3 -3.63 -18.91 51.68
N LYS A 4 -2.31 -18.76 51.83
CA LYS A 4 -1.51 -17.83 51.03
C LYS A 4 -1.57 -18.27 49.55
N LEU A 5 -2.15 -17.41 48.72
CA LEU A 5 -2.05 -17.48 47.26
C LEU A 5 -0.55 -17.47 46.87
N PRO A 6 -0.09 -18.34 45.95
CA PRO A 6 1.28 -18.27 45.46
C PRO A 6 1.50 -16.96 44.67
N PRO A 7 2.71 -16.38 44.71
CA PRO A 7 3.01 -15.18 43.95
C PRO A 7 2.92 -15.52 42.46
N LEU A 8 2.24 -14.65 41.70
CA LEU A 8 2.27 -14.64 40.24
C LEU A 8 3.74 -14.59 39.82
N GLN A 9 4.23 -15.70 39.28
CA GLN A 9 5.49 -15.71 38.56
C GLN A 9 5.30 -14.78 37.37
N GLU A 10 5.91 -13.60 37.43
CA GLU A 10 6.25 -12.84 36.24
C GLU A 10 7.19 -13.75 35.44
N GLU A 11 6.60 -14.56 34.56
CA GLU A 11 7.33 -15.17 33.46
C GLU A 11 7.95 -14.02 32.69
N SER A 12 9.24 -13.79 32.94
CA SER A 12 10.09 -12.99 32.09
C SER A 12 10.06 -13.65 30.72
N VAL A 13 9.10 -13.25 29.89
CA VAL A 13 9.04 -13.57 28.47
C VAL A 13 10.40 -13.17 27.94
N SER A 14 11.22 -14.18 27.64
CA SER A 14 12.56 -14.00 27.13
C SER A 14 12.44 -13.19 25.84
N LEU A 15 12.85 -11.93 25.97
CA LEU A 15 12.81 -10.87 24.97
C LEU A 15 13.63 -11.27 23.75
N ASN A 16 13.04 -12.01 22.81
CA ASN A 16 13.58 -12.19 21.46
C ASN A 16 13.27 -10.99 20.57
N LEU A 17 13.49 -9.78 21.09
CA LEU A 17 13.91 -8.69 20.23
C LEU A 17 15.42 -8.88 20.04
N ASP A 18 15.93 -8.72 18.82
CA ASP A 18 17.30 -8.24 18.70
C ASP A 18 17.30 -6.79 19.24
N ILE A 19 17.28 -6.64 20.57
CA ILE A 19 17.41 -5.35 21.28
C ILE A 19 18.76 -4.69 20.91
N ASN A 20 19.65 -5.45 20.28
CA ASN A 20 20.92 -5.03 19.73
C ASN A 20 20.82 -4.06 18.54
N PHE A 21 19.63 -3.81 17.96
CA PHE A 21 19.48 -2.83 16.88
C PHE A 21 19.01 -1.45 17.39
N PRO A 22 19.81 -0.38 17.27
CA PRO A 22 19.42 0.96 17.69
C PRO A 22 18.13 1.47 17.03
N ALA A 23 17.86 1.02 15.80
CA ALA A 23 16.69 1.41 15.01
C ALA A 23 15.37 0.85 15.57
N SER A 24 15.36 -0.36 16.14
CA SER A 24 14.15 -0.96 16.74
C SER A 24 13.71 -0.19 17.98
N LEU A 25 14.66 0.17 18.86
CA LEU A 25 14.40 1.02 20.02
C LEU A 25 13.95 2.43 19.62
N ALA A 26 14.57 3.01 18.59
CA ALA A 26 14.17 4.34 18.09
C ALA A 26 12.74 4.33 17.52
N PHE A 27 12.36 3.27 16.79
CA PHE A 27 11.02 3.10 16.25
C PHE A 27 9.98 2.91 17.35
N LEU A 28 10.24 2.04 18.33
CA LEU A 28 9.32 1.80 19.45
C LEU A 28 9.10 3.07 20.29
N ARG A 29 10.11 3.93 20.43
CA ARG A 29 10.00 5.21 21.15
C ARG A 29 9.23 6.27 20.39
N ASN A 30 9.41 6.34 19.07
CA ASN A 30 8.73 7.33 18.24
C ASN A 30 8.60 6.84 16.78
N PRO A 31 7.52 6.13 16.45
CA PRO A 31 7.28 5.63 15.09
C PRO A 31 7.13 6.76 14.06
N SER A 32 6.65 7.94 14.49
CA SER A 32 6.36 9.07 13.61
C SER A 32 7.58 9.64 12.91
N LYS A 33 8.79 9.45 13.47
CA LYS A 33 10.05 9.84 12.82
C LYS A 33 10.30 9.11 11.50
N PHE A 34 9.61 8.00 11.27
CA PHE A 34 9.81 7.16 10.10
C PHE A 34 8.74 7.38 9.02
N PHE A 35 7.75 8.26 9.22
CA PHE A 35 6.67 8.49 8.26
C PHE A 35 7.18 9.00 6.90
N SER A 36 8.24 9.79 6.88
CA SER A 36 8.87 10.24 5.62
C SER A 36 9.43 9.09 4.77
N ASN A 37 9.68 7.93 5.37
CA ASN A 37 10.32 6.80 4.70
C ASN A 37 9.30 5.90 3.98
N VAL A 38 8.00 6.09 4.22
CA VAL A 38 6.93 5.31 3.61
C VAL A 38 5.94 6.26 2.94
N PRO A 39 5.71 6.16 1.61
CA PRO A 39 4.78 7.03 0.92
C PRO A 39 3.35 6.71 1.34
N ASN A 40 2.50 7.74 1.49
CA ASN A 40 1.12 7.54 1.92
C ASN A 40 0.30 6.69 0.92
N LEU A 41 -0.50 5.77 1.46
CA LEU A 41 -1.47 4.99 0.70
C LEU A 41 -2.69 5.86 0.39
N LYS A 42 -2.91 6.11 -0.91
CA LYS A 42 -4.07 6.84 -1.40
C LYS A 42 -5.33 5.95 -1.39
N PRO A 43 -6.53 6.53 -1.25
CA PRO A 43 -7.79 5.78 -1.24
C PRO A 43 -8.01 4.95 -2.51
N ASN A 44 -7.53 5.45 -3.65
CA ASN A 44 -7.61 4.81 -4.95
C ASN A 44 -6.55 3.73 -5.19
N GLY A 45 -5.72 3.40 -4.19
CA GLY A 45 -4.75 2.31 -4.28
C GLY A 45 -3.56 2.55 -5.19
N CYS A 46 -3.47 3.72 -5.82
CA CYS A 46 -2.47 4.01 -6.85
C CYS A 46 -1.03 4.05 -6.29
N THR A 47 -0.89 4.22 -4.98
CA THR A 47 0.40 4.17 -4.27
C THR A 47 0.64 2.83 -3.57
N PHE A 48 -0.24 1.83 -3.72
CA PHE A 48 -0.16 0.57 -2.96
C PHE A 48 1.18 -0.15 -3.12
N SER A 49 1.68 -0.30 -4.34
CA SER A 49 2.96 -0.98 -4.60
C SER A 49 4.14 -0.25 -3.94
N TYR A 50 4.15 1.08 -3.98
CA TYR A 50 5.20 1.91 -3.37
C TYR A 50 5.11 1.93 -1.85
N TRP A 51 3.89 2.02 -1.32
CA TRP A 51 3.60 1.97 0.10
C TRP A 51 3.99 0.61 0.69
N SER A 52 3.56 -0.49 0.07
CA SER A 52 3.91 -1.86 0.48
C SER A 52 5.44 -2.06 0.50
N LYS A 53 6.13 -1.66 -0.56
CA LYS A 53 7.60 -1.76 -0.62
C LYS A 53 8.30 -0.87 0.41
N GLY A 54 7.74 0.31 0.68
CA GLY A 54 8.22 1.19 1.75
C GLY A 54 8.12 0.55 3.12
N LEU A 55 6.99 -0.13 3.41
CA LEU A 55 6.80 -0.87 4.64
C LEU A 55 7.80 -2.03 4.80
N ASP A 56 8.07 -2.78 3.74
CA ASP A 56 9.07 -3.87 3.79
C ASP A 56 10.48 -3.34 4.02
N ASN A 57 10.86 -2.28 3.31
CA ASN A 57 12.18 -1.65 3.49
C ASN A 57 12.35 -1.16 4.93
N LEU A 58 11.29 -0.55 5.48
CA LEU A 58 11.27 -0.10 6.87
C LEU A 58 11.38 -1.29 7.84
N PHE A 59 10.66 -2.37 7.58
CA PHE A 59 10.69 -3.57 8.41
C PHE A 59 12.05 -4.27 8.42
N ILE A 60 12.69 -4.37 7.24
CA ILE A 60 14.08 -4.84 7.12
C ILE A 60 15.01 -3.91 7.91
N TYR A 61 14.89 -2.60 7.72
CA TYR A 61 15.78 -1.63 8.36
C TYR A 61 15.68 -1.65 9.89
N ILE A 62 14.46 -1.75 10.43
CA ILE A 62 14.21 -1.64 11.87
C ILE A 62 14.45 -2.97 12.59
N PHE A 63 14.00 -4.09 11.99
CA PHE A 63 13.98 -5.38 12.67
C PHE A 63 15.02 -6.36 12.13
N ASN A 64 15.72 -6.02 11.04
CA ASN A 64 16.63 -6.93 10.33
C ASN A 64 15.96 -8.28 10.01
N LYS A 65 14.67 -8.23 9.64
CA LYS A 65 13.84 -9.40 9.32
C LYS A 65 13.42 -9.38 7.85
N ILE A 66 12.98 -10.55 7.38
CA ILE A 66 12.43 -10.75 6.04
C ILE A 66 11.17 -9.87 5.86
N PRO A 67 10.96 -9.27 4.67
CA PRO A 67 9.73 -8.57 4.29
C PRO A 67 8.45 -9.27 4.77
N PHE A 68 7.49 -8.51 5.30
CA PHE A 68 6.25 -9.10 5.82
C PHE A 68 5.09 -8.98 4.85
N THR A 69 5.15 -8.10 3.86
CA THR A 69 4.00 -7.85 2.99
C THR A 69 3.67 -9.05 2.11
N ASP A 70 4.66 -9.87 1.76
CA ASP A 70 4.49 -11.10 1.00
C ASP A 70 4.30 -12.34 1.87
N ASN A 71 4.84 -12.34 3.08
CA ASN A 71 4.59 -13.38 4.07
C ASN A 71 4.09 -12.75 5.39
N PRO A 72 2.77 -12.60 5.56
CA PRO A 72 2.18 -11.96 6.73
C PRO A 72 2.49 -12.70 8.05
N ASN A 73 2.97 -13.95 8.00
CA ASN A 73 3.42 -14.66 9.20
C ASN A 73 4.69 -14.04 9.79
N ASN A 74 5.45 -13.26 9.02
CA ASN A 74 6.61 -12.54 9.53
C ASN A 74 6.24 -11.48 10.58
N PHE A 75 4.98 -11.02 10.63
CA PHE A 75 4.49 -10.18 11.74
C PHE A 75 4.56 -10.86 13.11
N GLU A 76 4.42 -12.19 13.15
CA GLU A 76 4.49 -12.94 14.40
C GLU A 76 5.91 -12.96 14.99
N SER A 77 6.92 -12.69 14.16
CA SER A 77 8.32 -12.63 14.58
C SER A 77 8.69 -11.34 15.34
N VAL A 78 7.76 -10.38 15.46
CA VAL A 78 8.03 -9.06 16.08
C VAL A 78 6.94 -8.64 17.07
N PRO A 79 6.65 -9.43 18.11
CA PRO A 79 5.49 -9.24 18.99
C PRO A 79 5.47 -7.87 19.68
N LEU A 80 6.64 -7.37 20.10
CA LEU A 80 6.78 -6.11 20.81
C LEU A 80 6.60 -4.87 19.92
N ALA A 81 6.76 -5.03 18.60
CA ALA A 81 6.58 -3.95 17.64
C ALA A 81 5.20 -3.94 16.99
N LYS A 82 4.33 -4.91 17.28
CA LYS A 82 3.00 -5.03 16.67
C LYS A 82 2.18 -3.75 16.85
N GLY A 83 2.10 -3.20 18.07
CA GLY A 83 1.36 -1.96 18.34
C GLY A 83 1.94 -0.74 17.63
N ALA A 84 3.26 -0.59 17.63
CA ALA A 84 3.94 0.50 16.92
C ALA A 84 3.77 0.41 15.39
N LEU A 85 3.82 -0.81 14.84
CA LEU A 85 3.57 -1.07 13.42
C LEU A 85 2.11 -0.84 13.03
N CYS A 86 1.14 -1.25 13.85
CA CYS A 86 -0.28 -0.93 13.67
C CYS A 86 -0.48 0.58 13.56
N PHE A 87 0.01 1.31 14.56
CA PHE A 87 -0.05 2.77 14.58
C PHE A 87 0.63 3.36 13.33
N PHE A 88 1.80 2.85 12.96
CA PHE A 88 2.52 3.33 11.78
C PHE A 88 1.75 3.10 10.47
N ILE A 89 1.18 1.91 10.29
CA ILE A 89 0.35 1.56 9.13
C ILE A 89 -0.89 2.47 9.09
N GLN A 90 -1.58 2.66 10.22
CA GLN A 90 -2.76 3.54 10.31
C GLN A 90 -2.46 4.98 9.92
N GLN A 91 -1.30 5.51 10.30
CA GLN A 91 -0.91 6.88 10.00
C GLN A 91 -0.39 7.06 8.56
N THR A 92 -0.01 5.98 7.89
CA THR A 92 0.47 6.02 6.49
C THR A 92 -0.60 5.65 5.47
N ILE A 93 -1.84 5.41 5.91
CA ILE A 93 -3.01 5.23 5.04
C ILE A 93 -3.94 6.44 5.12
N SER A 94 -4.67 6.73 4.04
CA SER A 94 -5.70 7.77 4.08
C SER A 94 -6.77 7.47 5.13
N SER A 95 -7.35 8.52 5.71
CA SER A 95 -8.46 8.42 6.68
C SER A 95 -9.65 7.60 6.16
N ASP A 96 -9.91 7.60 4.85
CA ASP A 96 -10.97 6.79 4.25
C ASP A 96 -10.72 5.27 4.36
N LEU A 97 -9.45 4.86 4.36
CA LEU A 97 -9.02 3.48 4.53
C LEU A 97 -8.87 3.09 6.00
N SER A 98 -8.75 4.06 6.91
CA SER A 98 -8.68 3.79 8.35
C SER A 98 -9.91 3.04 8.86
N LYS A 99 -11.07 3.22 8.21
CA LYS A 99 -12.31 2.51 8.50
C LYS A 99 -12.24 1.00 8.21
N MET A 100 -11.30 0.56 7.36
CA MET A 100 -11.05 -0.86 7.08
C MET A 100 -10.15 -1.52 8.12
N ILE A 101 -9.47 -0.74 8.97
CA ILE A 101 -8.65 -1.27 10.04
C ILE A 101 -9.53 -1.39 11.29
N GLN A 102 -9.86 -2.62 11.68
CA GLN A 102 -10.52 -2.86 12.95
C GLN A 102 -9.44 -2.91 14.04
N ASN A 103 -9.39 -1.86 14.87
CA ASN A 103 -8.34 -1.53 15.84
C ASN A 103 -7.86 -2.63 16.83
N GLU A 104 -8.36 -3.87 16.79
CA GLU A 104 -8.21 -4.80 17.92
C GLU A 104 -7.87 -6.26 17.60
N ALA A 105 -7.95 -6.76 16.35
CA ALA A 105 -7.88 -8.20 16.13
C ALA A 105 -6.51 -8.75 15.69
N SER A 106 -5.82 -8.11 14.72
CA SER A 106 -4.49 -8.55 14.26
C SER A 106 -3.94 -7.64 13.14
N PRO A 107 -2.77 -6.97 13.29
CA PRO A 107 -2.13 -6.21 12.20
C PRO A 107 -1.95 -6.99 10.90
N LYS A 108 -1.76 -8.31 11.03
CA LYS A 108 -1.70 -9.24 9.89
C LYS A 108 -3.02 -9.29 9.14
N GLN A 109 -4.15 -9.36 9.84
CA GLN A 109 -5.47 -9.41 9.21
C GLN A 109 -5.82 -8.08 8.55
N ASP A 110 -5.53 -6.96 9.21
CA ASP A 110 -5.74 -5.62 8.65
C ASP A 110 -4.94 -5.45 7.34
N PHE A 111 -3.67 -5.86 7.33
CA PHE A 111 -2.85 -5.81 6.13
C PHE A 111 -3.37 -6.73 5.02
N ILE A 112 -3.82 -7.96 5.34
CA ILE A 112 -4.40 -8.89 4.38
C ILE A 112 -5.68 -8.30 3.77
N GLU A 113 -6.53 -7.67 4.58
CA GLU A 113 -7.78 -7.06 4.14
C GLU A 113 -7.53 -5.86 3.23
N ILE A 114 -6.59 -4.98 3.60
CA ILE A 114 -6.11 -3.87 2.75
C ILE A 114 -5.60 -4.44 1.42
N LYS A 115 -4.69 -5.42 1.44
CA LYS A 115 -4.13 -6.05 0.22
C LYS A 115 -5.21 -6.68 -0.65
N LYS A 116 -6.23 -7.31 -0.06
CA LYS A 116 -7.35 -7.95 -0.78
C LYS A 116 -8.26 -6.92 -1.46
N ASN A 117 -8.61 -5.84 -0.76
CA ASN A 117 -9.41 -4.76 -1.30
C ASN A 117 -8.70 -4.09 -2.47
N PHE A 118 -7.41 -3.80 -2.33
CA PHE A 118 -6.64 -3.20 -3.41
C PHE A 118 -6.39 -4.15 -4.58
N LYS A 119 -6.12 -5.44 -4.37
CA LYS A 119 -6.00 -6.38 -5.50
C LYS A 119 -7.28 -6.48 -6.35
N LYS A 120 -8.46 -6.45 -5.71
CA LYS A 120 -9.74 -6.45 -6.43
C LYS A 120 -10.01 -5.10 -7.09
N SER A 121 -9.78 -4.01 -6.37
CA SER A 121 -9.96 -2.64 -6.84
C SER A 121 -9.02 -2.31 -8.00
N THR A 122 -7.74 -2.70 -7.96
CA THR A 122 -6.78 -2.48 -9.04
C THR A 122 -7.21 -3.19 -10.33
N ARG A 123 -7.71 -4.43 -10.26
CA ARG A 123 -8.20 -5.13 -11.47
C ARG A 123 -9.45 -4.48 -12.05
N LEU A 124 -10.36 -4.00 -11.20
CA LEU A 124 -11.53 -3.26 -11.65
C LEU A 124 -11.14 -1.93 -12.27
N MET A 125 -10.27 -1.16 -11.62
CA MET A 125 -9.75 0.09 -12.17
C MET A 125 -8.99 -0.13 -13.49
N GLN A 126 -8.21 -1.20 -13.62
CA GLN A 126 -7.56 -1.56 -14.89
C GLN A 126 -8.60 -1.85 -15.99
N LEU A 127 -9.73 -2.49 -15.64
CA LEU A 127 -10.82 -2.77 -16.58
C LEU A 127 -11.57 -1.47 -16.95
N ASP A 128 -11.87 -0.61 -15.97
CA ASP A 128 -12.54 0.67 -16.18
C ASP A 128 -11.71 1.58 -17.11
N ILE A 129 -10.39 1.66 -16.89
CA ILE A 129 -9.47 2.41 -17.76
C ILE A 129 -9.45 1.85 -19.19
N VAL A 130 -9.56 0.52 -19.36
CA VAL A 130 -9.64 -0.11 -20.70
C VAL A 130 -10.99 0.18 -21.36
N ILE A 131 -12.08 0.19 -20.60
CA ILE A 131 -13.41 0.57 -21.08
C ILE A 131 -13.40 2.05 -21.51
N GLU A 132 -12.83 2.94 -20.70
CA GLU A 132 -12.72 4.36 -21.01
C GLU A 132 -11.86 4.60 -22.26
N LEU A 133 -10.77 3.87 -22.43
CA LEU A 133 -9.97 3.92 -23.66
C LEU A 133 -10.79 3.52 -24.90
N PHE A 134 -11.70 2.54 -24.77
CA PHE A 134 -12.60 2.11 -25.84
C PHE A 134 -13.68 3.15 -26.13
N ASP A 135 -14.21 3.82 -25.10
CA ASP A 135 -15.19 4.90 -25.25
C ASP A 135 -14.58 6.12 -25.93
N ILE A 136 -13.36 6.51 -25.56
CA ILE A 136 -12.61 7.56 -26.27
C ILE A 136 -12.45 7.15 -27.74
N TYR A 137 -12.09 5.91 -28.04
CA TYR A 137 -11.89 5.44 -29.42
C TYR A 137 -13.19 5.55 -30.25
N ASN A 138 -14.33 5.16 -29.66
CA ASN A 138 -15.63 5.30 -30.29
C ASN A 138 -16.05 6.77 -30.46
N SER A 139 -15.70 7.65 -29.52
CA SER A 139 -15.99 9.08 -29.58
C SER A 139 -15.22 9.81 -30.70
N VAL A 140 -13.97 9.42 -30.94
CA VAL A 140 -13.16 9.92 -32.07
C VAL A 140 -13.84 9.56 -33.40
N ARG A 141 -14.39 8.35 -33.48
CA ARG A 141 -15.06 7.83 -34.68
C ARG A 141 -16.42 8.48 -34.94
N SER A 142 -17.08 9.04 -33.92
CA SER A 142 -18.40 9.68 -34.00
C SER A 142 -18.38 11.22 -34.10
N SER A 143 -17.23 11.80 -34.48
CA SER A 143 -17.08 13.17 -34.99
C SER A 143 -17.16 14.35 -33.99
N HIS A 144 -16.96 14.14 -32.69
CA HIS A 144 -16.96 15.24 -31.69
C HIS A 144 -15.62 15.36 -30.92
N PRO A 145 -14.57 15.93 -31.52
CA PRO A 145 -13.22 15.88 -30.98
C PRO A 145 -12.90 17.10 -30.13
N ASN A 146 -13.59 17.31 -29.01
CA ASN A 146 -13.13 18.28 -28.02
C ASN A 146 -12.40 17.53 -26.89
N ASN A 147 -11.11 17.83 -26.73
CA ASN A 147 -10.25 17.37 -25.62
C ASN A 147 -9.78 15.90 -25.63
N ILE A 148 -9.85 15.17 -26.76
CA ILE A 148 -9.37 13.76 -26.87
C ILE A 148 -7.94 13.58 -26.34
N LEU A 149 -7.01 14.46 -26.74
CA LEU A 149 -5.62 14.39 -26.28
C LEU A 149 -5.48 14.62 -24.77
N SER A 150 -6.28 15.51 -24.20
CA SER A 150 -6.30 15.74 -22.76
C SER A 150 -6.81 14.52 -22.01
N GLN A 151 -7.92 13.92 -22.47
CA GLN A 151 -8.47 12.69 -21.90
C GLN A 151 -7.45 11.54 -22.00
N LEU A 152 -6.79 11.40 -23.15
CA LEU A 152 -5.78 10.38 -23.38
C LEU A 152 -4.56 10.54 -22.45
N PHE A 153 -4.09 11.77 -22.22
CA PHE A 153 -2.98 12.02 -21.30
C PHE A 153 -3.37 11.76 -19.84
N THR A 154 -4.59 12.14 -19.43
CA THR A 154 -5.14 11.77 -18.11
C THR A 154 -5.14 10.25 -17.95
N LEU A 155 -5.60 9.53 -18.96
CA LEU A 155 -5.70 8.07 -18.96
C LEU A 155 -4.30 7.39 -18.92
N PHE A 156 -3.26 8.02 -19.48
CA PHE A 156 -1.87 7.54 -19.33
C PHE A 156 -1.34 7.65 -17.90
N ASP A 157 -1.74 8.68 -17.18
CA ASP A 157 -1.39 8.85 -15.77
C ASP A 157 -2.17 7.87 -14.89
N GLU A 158 -3.42 7.56 -15.25
CA GLU A 158 -4.22 6.53 -14.58
C GLU A 158 -3.68 5.12 -14.80
N PHE A 159 -3.27 4.77 -16.03
CA PHE A 159 -2.57 3.52 -16.33
C PHE A 159 -1.32 3.32 -15.47
N LYS A 160 -0.51 4.39 -15.32
CA LYS A 160 0.66 4.39 -14.43
C LYS A 160 0.25 4.18 -12.97
N CYS A 161 -0.83 4.80 -12.55
CA CYS A 161 -1.36 4.71 -11.20
C CYS A 161 -1.87 3.29 -10.86
N VAL A 162 -2.47 2.56 -11.80
CA VAL A 162 -2.92 1.17 -11.60
C VAL A 162 -1.81 0.13 -11.85
N GLY A 163 -0.56 0.56 -11.95
CA GLY A 163 0.60 -0.30 -12.09
C GLY A 163 0.84 -0.85 -13.51
N ILE A 164 0.22 -0.25 -14.53
CA ILE A 164 0.44 -0.58 -15.95
C ILE A 164 0.99 0.66 -16.67
N PRO A 165 2.18 1.18 -16.32
CA PRO A 165 2.73 2.33 -17.01
C PRO A 165 2.94 2.00 -18.49
N LEU A 166 2.21 2.71 -19.36
CA LEU A 166 2.41 2.59 -20.80
C LEU A 166 3.81 3.08 -21.18
N SER A 167 4.53 2.29 -21.96
CA SER A 167 5.84 2.69 -22.49
C SER A 167 5.69 3.89 -23.44
N THR A 168 6.77 4.65 -23.64
CA THR A 168 6.79 5.80 -24.57
C THR A 168 6.31 5.42 -25.97
N LYS A 169 6.67 4.21 -26.43
CA LYS A 169 6.24 3.67 -27.72
C LYS A 169 4.72 3.47 -27.78
N TRP A 170 4.12 2.88 -26.75
CA TRP A 170 2.67 2.68 -26.67
C TRP A 170 1.91 4.01 -26.56
N ARG A 171 2.41 4.95 -25.75
CA ARG A 171 1.83 6.30 -25.64
C ARG A 171 1.82 7.02 -26.98
N SER A 172 2.93 7.00 -27.72
CA SER A 172 3.02 7.60 -29.05
C SER A 172 2.07 6.96 -30.06
N LEU A 173 1.94 5.63 -30.00
CA LEU A 173 1.08 4.88 -30.92
C LEU A 173 -0.40 5.17 -30.65
N LEU A 174 -0.80 5.26 -29.39
CA LEU A 174 -2.15 5.68 -29.00
C LEU A 174 -2.42 7.13 -29.41
N VAL A 175 -1.49 8.07 -29.22
CA VAL A 175 -1.67 9.45 -29.70
C VAL A 175 -1.92 9.48 -31.22
N GLN A 176 -1.16 8.69 -32.00
CA GLN A 176 -1.33 8.62 -33.46
C GLN A 176 -2.66 8.02 -33.90
N ILE A 177 -3.16 6.99 -33.20
CA ILE A 177 -4.46 6.36 -33.50
C ILE A 177 -5.61 7.34 -33.25
N PHE A 178 -5.54 8.10 -32.16
CA PHE A 178 -6.65 8.93 -31.67
C PHE A 178 -6.61 10.37 -32.18
N ALA A 179 -5.44 10.85 -32.64
CA ALA A 179 -5.26 12.14 -33.28
C ALA A 179 -4.40 11.96 -34.56
N PRO A 180 -4.96 11.35 -35.62
CA PRO A 180 -4.24 11.21 -36.88
C PRO A 180 -3.89 12.59 -37.43
N THR A 181 -2.63 12.77 -37.86
CA THR A 181 -2.21 14.00 -38.56
C THR A 181 -3.10 14.24 -39.77
N PRO A 182 -3.58 15.48 -40.00
CA PRO A 182 -4.37 15.78 -41.19
C PRO A 182 -3.53 15.48 -42.44
N THR A 183 -4.06 14.61 -43.29
CA THR A 183 -3.62 14.36 -44.67
C THR A 183 -3.95 15.53 -45.58
#